data_AF-A0A3Q0RAX8-F1
#
_entry.id   AF-A0A3Q0RAX8-F1
#
_cell.length_a   1.000
_cell.length_b   1.000
_cell.length_c   1.000
_cell.angle_alpha   90.00
_cell.angle_beta   90.00
_cell.angle_gamma   90.00
#
_symmetry.space_group_name_H-M   'P 1'
#
loop_
_entity.id
_entity.type
_entity.pdbx_description
1 polymer ?
#
loop_
_entity_poly.entity_id
_entity_poly.type
_entity_poly.pdbx_seq_one_letter_code
_entity_poly.pdbx_strand_id
1 'polypeptide(L)'
;CNALTQRLTYSTEDTHRLHKRSKEVGIQMQDELLKVTTELQTALKTYNQYHTDCLIAEGKLKEAERLEERHTGKSAELGPGQLVGQRRSSVKKMERLMEKRHGRVQETQLKCTKARNDYLLNLAASNAAMNKYYLQDVSTLIDCCDLGFHLSVERVMKCYLASRWRIQKTEEMGLKQLESAVTSLDQSGDRDALLQQHDAAFCLPFRFNYHPHEGDQVCEVSAESQVRYELETRFQQLQSRLAAVTLETEEISKTLKATLAALLDNMCDSDSNPSPDVPSSLSHEPPGGGTLPKLTLAKRRANQQETETYYFTCVFGSPDLFPNSATHSSPQTYCPT
;
A
#
# COMPACT_ATOMS: atom_id res chain seq x y z
N CYS A 1 -2.69 4.01 14.50
CA CYS A 1 -1.29 3.99 14.05
C CYS A 1 -0.29 3.61 15.14
N ASN A 2 -0.37 4.14 16.36
CA ASN A 2 0.68 3.98 17.38
C ASN A 2 1.06 2.51 17.69
N ALA A 3 0.08 1.60 17.74
CA ALA A 3 0.33 0.17 18.01
C ALA A 3 1.02 -0.58 16.84
N LEU A 4 1.02 -0.05 15.61
CA LEU A 4 1.76 -0.64 14.49
C LEU A 4 3.21 -0.16 14.50
N THR A 5 3.41 1.15 14.70
CA THR A 5 4.74 1.76 14.84
C THR A 5 5.51 1.11 15.98
N GLN A 6 4.89 0.98 17.16
CA GLN A 6 5.51 0.34 18.32
C GLN A 6 5.90 -1.13 18.06
N ARG A 7 5.07 -1.88 17.32
CA ARG A 7 5.40 -3.27 16.94
C ARG A 7 6.58 -3.35 15.98
N LEU A 8 6.71 -2.41 15.05
CA LEU A 8 7.88 -2.32 14.17
C LEU A 8 9.14 -1.98 14.98
N THR A 9 9.03 -1.06 15.94
CA THR A 9 10.14 -0.72 16.85
C THR A 9 10.64 -1.95 17.61
N TYR A 10 9.74 -2.72 18.24
CA TYR A 10 10.12 -3.96 18.92
C TYR A 10 10.74 -4.98 17.97
N SER A 11 10.21 -5.11 16.76
CA SER A 11 10.80 -5.98 15.74
C SER A 11 12.23 -5.58 15.39
N THR A 12 12.51 -4.28 15.27
CA THR A 12 13.86 -3.77 15.00
C THR A 12 14.81 -4.05 16.17
N GLU A 13 14.36 -3.83 17.41
CA GLU A 13 15.15 -4.12 18.62
C GLU A 13 15.47 -5.62 18.74
N ASP A 14 14.49 -6.48 18.46
CA ASP A 14 14.65 -7.93 18.46
C ASP A 14 15.64 -8.41 17.40
N THR A 15 15.50 -7.93 16.16
CA THR A 15 16.45 -8.25 15.07
C THR A 15 17.86 -7.76 15.40
N HIS A 16 18.01 -6.57 15.98
CA HIS A 16 19.33 -6.07 16.36
C HIS A 16 19.99 -6.95 17.44
N ARG A 17 19.22 -7.36 18.45
CA ARG A 17 19.69 -8.27 19.51
C ARG A 17 20.09 -9.63 18.95
N LEU A 18 19.27 -10.20 18.06
CA LEU A 18 19.55 -11.49 17.39
C LEU A 18 20.77 -11.43 16.49
N HIS A 19 20.93 -10.36 15.71
CA HIS A 19 22.11 -10.13 14.89
C HIS A 19 23.38 -10.07 15.74
N LYS A 20 23.37 -9.29 16.83
CA LYS A 20 24.52 -9.21 17.75
C LYS A 20 24.88 -10.58 18.30
N ARG A 21 23.89 -11.35 18.75
CA ARG A 21 24.12 -12.68 19.30
C ARG A 21 24.66 -13.65 18.25
N SER A 22 24.09 -13.64 17.04
CA SER A 22 24.54 -14.49 15.93
C SER A 22 25.97 -14.17 15.51
N LYS A 23 26.34 -12.87 15.53
CA LYS A 23 27.73 -12.43 15.29
C LYS A 23 28.70 -12.97 16.36
N GLU A 24 28.34 -12.88 17.64
CA GLU A 24 29.16 -13.43 18.73
C GLU A 24 29.40 -14.94 18.56
N VAL A 25 28.34 -15.70 18.25
CA VAL A 25 28.43 -17.14 18.00
C VAL A 25 29.29 -17.41 16.77
N GLY A 26 29.10 -16.66 15.68
CA GLY A 26 29.91 -16.82 14.46
C GLY A 26 31.40 -16.61 14.70
N ILE A 27 31.78 -15.62 15.51
CA ILE A 27 33.18 -15.39 15.91
C ILE A 27 33.71 -16.58 16.70
N GLN A 28 32.95 -17.07 17.70
CA GLN A 28 33.36 -18.22 18.50
C GLN A 28 33.60 -19.47 17.63
N MET A 29 32.76 -19.70 16.62
CA MET A 29 32.93 -20.83 15.70
C MET A 29 34.17 -20.69 14.81
N GLN A 30 34.48 -19.47 14.37
CA GLN A 30 35.70 -19.18 13.62
C GLN A 30 36.95 -19.37 14.48
N ASP A 31 36.91 -19.01 15.76
CA ASP A 31 38.01 -19.25 16.70
C ASP A 31 38.27 -20.76 16.89
N GLU A 32 37.22 -21.57 17.02
CA GLU A 32 37.35 -23.03 17.09
C GLU A 32 37.90 -23.63 15.78
N LEU A 33 37.51 -23.11 14.60
CA LEU A 33 38.11 -23.51 13.32
C LEU A 33 39.60 -23.18 13.26
N LEU A 34 39.99 -22.00 13.72
CA LEU A 34 41.40 -21.60 13.77
C LEU A 34 42.20 -22.51 14.69
N LYS A 35 41.62 -22.90 15.83
CA LYS A 35 42.22 -23.82 16.78
C LYS A 35 42.47 -25.19 16.17
N VAL A 36 41.46 -25.84 15.58
CA VAL A 36 41.65 -27.17 14.93
C VAL A 36 42.59 -27.10 13.73
N THR A 37 42.66 -25.96 13.03
CA THR A 37 43.62 -25.75 11.94
C THR A 37 45.05 -25.63 12.47
N THR A 38 45.23 -24.95 13.61
CA THR A 38 46.53 -24.79 14.27
C THR A 38 47.04 -26.13 14.84
N GLU A 39 46.15 -26.94 15.40
CA GLU A 39 46.46 -28.31 15.85
C GLU A 39 46.93 -29.18 14.68
N LEU A 40 46.22 -29.16 13.54
CA LEU A 40 46.63 -29.84 12.31
C LEU A 40 48.01 -29.40 11.81
N GLN A 41 48.27 -28.09 11.76
CA GLN A 41 49.57 -27.55 11.34
C GLN A 41 50.70 -28.01 12.27
N THR A 42 50.43 -28.12 13.58
CA THR A 42 51.40 -28.59 14.57
C THR A 42 51.69 -30.09 14.39
N ALA A 43 50.65 -30.92 14.19
CA ALA A 43 50.80 -32.34 13.92
C ALA A 43 51.57 -32.61 12.62
N LEU A 44 51.29 -31.83 11.56
CA LEU A 44 52.01 -31.90 10.28
C LEU A 44 53.51 -31.59 10.45
N LYS A 45 53.86 -30.53 11.20
CA LYS A 45 55.26 -30.18 11.47
C LYS A 45 55.99 -31.31 12.19
N THR A 46 55.36 -31.87 13.23
CA THR A 46 55.93 -33.00 13.99
C THR A 46 56.12 -34.24 13.12
N TYR A 47 55.12 -34.57 12.29
CA TYR A 47 55.22 -35.68 11.34
C TYR A 47 56.38 -35.48 10.36
N ASN A 48 56.49 -34.30 9.73
CA ASN A 48 57.55 -34.01 8.78
C ASN A 48 58.95 -34.12 9.41
N GLN A 49 59.10 -33.66 10.66
CA GLN A 49 60.35 -33.78 11.41
C GLN A 49 60.73 -35.25 11.63
N TYR A 50 59.82 -36.07 12.18
CA TYR A 50 60.12 -37.49 12.44
C TYR A 50 60.24 -38.32 11.17
N HIS A 51 59.54 -37.95 10.09
CA HIS A 51 59.74 -38.58 8.79
C HIS A 51 61.15 -38.33 8.26
N THR A 52 61.63 -37.08 8.36
CA THR A 52 63.01 -36.71 8.00
C THR A 52 64.03 -37.49 8.85
N ASP A 53 63.83 -37.58 10.17
CA ASP A 53 64.70 -38.34 11.07
C ASP A 53 64.75 -39.84 10.71
N CYS A 54 63.60 -40.41 10.31
CA CYS A 54 63.51 -41.80 9.84
C CYS A 54 64.31 -42.01 8.55
N LEU A 55 64.15 -41.14 7.55
CA LEU A 55 64.91 -41.19 6.30
C LEU A 55 66.42 -41.07 6.54
N ILE A 56 66.84 -40.20 7.48
CA ILE A 56 68.25 -40.06 7.86
C ILE A 56 68.77 -41.35 8.53
N ALA A 57 67.97 -41.99 9.39
CA ALA A 57 68.36 -43.23 10.05
C ALA A 57 68.48 -44.39 9.05
N GLU A 58 67.52 -44.53 8.13
CA GLU A 58 67.52 -45.50 7.04
C GLU A 58 68.73 -45.31 6.11
N GLY A 59 69.02 -44.06 5.71
CA GLY A 59 70.22 -43.75 4.92
C GLY A 59 71.53 -44.13 5.62
N LYS A 60 71.62 -43.91 6.94
CA LYS A 60 72.79 -44.31 7.75
C LYS A 60 72.92 -45.83 7.90
N LEU A 61 71.80 -46.55 7.93
CA LEU A 61 71.80 -48.02 7.91
C LEU A 61 72.28 -48.53 6.55
N LYS A 62 71.75 -47.99 5.46
CA LYS A 62 72.12 -48.36 4.08
C LYS A 62 73.61 -48.14 3.78
N GLU A 63 74.19 -47.03 4.26
CA GLU A 63 75.64 -46.84 4.14
C GLU A 63 76.45 -47.82 4.99
N ALA A 64 75.94 -48.25 6.15
CA ALA A 64 76.58 -49.27 6.98
C ALA A 64 76.52 -50.65 6.30
N GLU A 65 75.40 -51.01 5.68
CA GLU A 65 75.24 -52.23 4.85
C GLU A 65 76.25 -52.24 3.71
N ARG A 66 76.39 -51.14 2.97
CA ARG A 66 77.36 -51.00 1.87
C ARG A 66 78.82 -51.05 2.32
N LEU A 67 79.10 -50.66 3.57
CA LEU A 67 80.44 -50.78 4.17
C LEU A 67 80.72 -52.21 4.62
N GLU A 68 79.71 -52.91 5.13
CA GLU A 68 79.77 -54.32 5.48
C GLU A 68 80.04 -55.16 4.23
N GLU A 69 79.25 -55.01 3.16
CA GLU A 69 79.45 -55.69 1.85
C GLU A 69 80.86 -55.50 1.27
N ARG A 70 81.43 -54.29 1.40
CA ARG A 70 82.81 -54.02 0.94
C ARG A 70 83.87 -54.62 1.86
N HIS A 71 83.58 -54.80 3.14
CA HIS A 71 84.48 -55.42 4.12
C HIS A 71 84.44 -56.96 4.02
N THR A 72 83.30 -57.57 3.71
CA THR A 72 83.16 -59.00 3.40
C THR A 72 83.67 -59.34 2.00
N GLY A 73 83.41 -58.51 0.99
CA GLY A 73 83.87 -58.72 -0.39
C GLY A 73 85.38 -58.65 -0.61
N LYS A 74 86.11 -57.77 0.09
CA LYS A 74 87.59 -57.71 0.05
C LYS A 74 88.29 -58.84 0.83
N SER A 75 87.57 -59.60 1.64
CA SER A 75 88.13 -60.70 2.44
C SER A 75 88.27 -62.01 1.64
N ALA A 76 87.66 -62.10 0.46
CA ALA A 76 87.71 -63.29 -0.39
C ALA A 76 89.05 -63.45 -1.16
N GLU A 77 89.91 -62.42 -1.21
CA GLU A 77 91.15 -62.44 -2.02
C GLU A 77 92.47 -62.54 -1.23
N LEU A 78 92.48 -62.55 0.12
CA LEU A 78 93.73 -62.55 0.89
C LEU A 78 93.93 -63.85 1.69
N GLY A 79 94.99 -64.57 1.31
CA GLY A 79 95.33 -65.92 1.79
C GLY A 79 95.53 -66.11 3.31
N PRO A 80 95.61 -67.36 3.77
CA PRO A 80 95.56 -67.72 5.18
C PRO A 80 96.95 -67.61 5.82
N GLY A 81 97.31 -66.41 6.28
CA GLY A 81 98.53 -66.18 7.05
C GLY A 81 98.39 -65.00 8.02
N GLN A 82 98.46 -65.27 9.32
CA GLN A 82 98.75 -64.34 10.42
C GLN A 82 97.89 -63.06 10.59
N LEU A 83 96.55 -63.11 10.57
CA LEU A 83 95.71 -62.03 11.17
C LEU A 83 94.38 -62.55 11.77
N VAL A 84 94.34 -63.75 12.33
CA VAL A 84 93.08 -64.40 12.75
C VAL A 84 92.45 -63.70 13.98
N GLY A 85 93.26 -63.15 14.89
CA GLY A 85 92.76 -62.45 16.09
C GLY A 85 92.15 -61.07 15.82
N GLN A 86 92.75 -60.28 14.92
CA GLN A 86 92.30 -58.92 14.56
C GLN A 86 91.08 -58.94 13.62
N ARG A 87 90.94 -60.01 12.81
CA ARG A 87 89.77 -60.28 11.94
C ARG A 87 88.48 -60.53 12.74
N ARG A 88 88.54 -61.34 13.81
CA ARG A 88 87.36 -61.73 14.60
C ARG A 88 86.77 -60.56 15.41
N SER A 89 87.61 -59.60 15.84
CA SER A 89 87.16 -58.40 16.55
C SER A 89 86.54 -57.33 15.64
N SER A 90 86.99 -57.20 14.39
CA SER A 90 86.45 -56.22 13.43
C SER A 90 85.03 -56.58 12.98
N VAL A 91 84.80 -57.86 12.67
CA VAL A 91 83.47 -58.39 12.29
C VAL A 91 82.48 -58.19 13.44
N LYS A 92 82.85 -58.55 14.68
CA LYS A 92 82.00 -58.37 15.87
C LYS A 92 81.70 -56.88 16.17
N LYS A 93 82.61 -55.96 15.80
CA LYS A 93 82.38 -54.52 15.91
C LYS A 93 81.42 -54.00 14.83
N MET A 94 81.49 -54.56 13.62
CA MET A 94 80.56 -54.26 12.52
C MET A 94 79.15 -54.78 12.84
N GLU A 95 79.00 -56.01 13.33
CA GLU A 95 77.71 -56.56 13.78
C GLU A 95 77.05 -55.69 14.84
N ARG A 96 77.79 -55.26 15.87
CA ARG A 96 77.28 -54.35 16.89
C ARG A 96 76.88 -52.98 16.34
N LEU A 97 77.61 -52.47 15.34
CA LEU A 97 77.26 -51.22 14.66
C LEU A 97 75.96 -51.39 13.87
N MET A 98 75.81 -52.49 13.13
CA MET A 98 74.63 -52.83 12.36
C MET A 98 73.40 -53.01 13.24
N GLU A 99 73.53 -53.75 14.34
CA GLU A 99 72.46 -53.93 15.34
C GLU A 99 72.04 -52.59 15.95
N LYS A 100 73.00 -51.73 16.31
CA LYS A 100 72.71 -50.38 16.81
C LYS A 100 72.00 -49.50 15.76
N ARG A 101 72.35 -49.64 14.48
CA ARG A 101 71.70 -48.90 13.39
C ARG A 101 70.28 -49.41 13.12
N HIS A 102 70.09 -50.73 13.11
CA HIS A 102 68.77 -51.36 13.02
C HIS A 102 67.85 -50.92 14.16
N GLY A 103 68.33 -50.98 15.42
CA GLY A 103 67.55 -50.53 16.58
C GLY A 103 67.16 -49.05 16.47
N ARG A 104 68.06 -48.20 15.97
CA ARG A 104 67.77 -46.77 15.75
C ARG A 104 66.73 -46.54 14.65
N VAL A 105 66.78 -47.29 13.55
CA VAL A 105 65.78 -47.24 12.48
C VAL A 105 64.41 -47.63 13.02
N GLN A 106 64.32 -48.75 13.75
CA GLN A 106 63.07 -49.19 14.38
C GLN A 106 62.48 -48.13 15.32
N GLU A 107 63.31 -47.50 16.16
CA GLU A 107 62.86 -46.43 17.05
C GLU A 107 62.34 -45.20 16.29
N THR A 108 63.08 -44.73 15.27
CA THR A 108 62.66 -43.56 14.47
C THR A 108 61.43 -43.85 13.63
N GLN A 109 61.29 -45.07 13.11
CA GLN A 109 60.15 -45.51 12.31
C GLN A 109 58.87 -45.61 13.15
N LEU A 110 58.99 -46.05 14.41
CA LEU A 110 57.88 -46.04 15.36
C LEU A 110 57.44 -44.60 15.68
N LYS A 111 58.38 -43.68 15.94
CA LYS A 111 58.06 -42.26 16.19
C LYS A 111 57.39 -41.61 14.97
N CYS A 112 57.93 -41.85 13.77
CA CYS A 112 57.34 -41.40 12.52
C CYS A 112 55.93 -41.94 12.33
N THR A 113 55.71 -43.23 12.61
CA THR A 113 54.39 -43.85 12.49
C THR A 113 53.38 -43.25 13.46
N LYS A 114 53.77 -43.01 14.72
CA LYS A 114 52.89 -42.37 15.70
C LYS A 114 52.50 -40.95 15.28
N ALA A 115 53.47 -40.12 14.89
CA ALA A 115 53.18 -38.76 14.44
C ALA A 115 52.39 -38.71 13.12
N ARG A 116 52.62 -39.65 12.21
CA ARG A 116 51.80 -39.79 11.00
C ARG A 116 50.35 -40.09 11.35
N ASN A 117 50.10 -41.02 12.28
CA ASN A 117 48.74 -41.35 12.70
C ASN A 117 48.06 -40.14 13.35
N ASP A 118 48.77 -39.44 14.24
CA ASP A 118 48.26 -38.22 14.88
C ASP A 118 47.94 -37.11 13.86
N TYR A 119 48.82 -36.91 12.88
CA TYR A 119 48.57 -36.01 11.75
C TYR A 119 47.32 -36.41 10.95
N LEU A 120 47.16 -37.69 10.61
CA LEU A 120 45.99 -38.16 9.85
C LEU A 120 44.68 -38.02 10.63
N LEU A 121 44.71 -38.20 11.96
CA LEU A 121 43.55 -37.98 12.82
C LEU A 121 43.17 -36.49 12.88
N ASN A 122 44.15 -35.60 13.08
CA ASN A 122 43.93 -34.16 13.03
C ASN A 122 43.42 -33.72 11.66
N LEU A 123 43.96 -34.28 10.57
CA LEU A 123 43.54 -33.96 9.20
C LEU A 123 42.05 -34.31 8.99
N ALA A 124 41.63 -35.48 9.45
CA ALA A 124 40.24 -35.89 9.39
C ALA A 124 39.34 -34.99 10.25
N ALA A 125 39.76 -34.65 11.47
CA ALA A 125 39.01 -33.79 12.39
C ALA A 125 38.85 -32.36 11.83
N SER A 126 39.92 -31.73 11.35
CA SER A 126 39.87 -30.40 10.77
C SER A 126 39.00 -30.36 9.51
N ASN A 127 39.11 -31.37 8.63
CA ASN A 127 38.24 -31.45 7.44
C ASN A 127 36.76 -31.61 7.82
N ALA A 128 36.45 -32.41 8.84
CA ALA A 128 35.08 -32.56 9.33
C ALA A 128 34.55 -31.24 9.92
N ALA A 129 35.36 -30.53 10.71
CA ALA A 129 35.01 -29.24 11.27
C ALA A 129 34.78 -28.18 10.17
N MET A 130 35.65 -28.13 9.16
CA MET A 130 35.54 -27.22 8.02
C MET A 130 34.25 -27.51 7.23
N ASN A 131 33.98 -28.77 6.92
CA ASN A 131 32.77 -29.18 6.22
C ASN A 131 31.51 -28.81 7.00
N LYS A 132 31.48 -29.09 8.32
CA LYS A 132 30.34 -28.73 9.15
C LYS A 132 30.10 -27.22 9.15
N TYR A 133 31.16 -26.43 9.34
CA TYR A 133 31.04 -24.98 9.38
C TYR A 133 30.47 -24.42 8.06
N TYR A 134 31.08 -24.77 6.94
CA TYR A 134 30.70 -24.18 5.64
C TYR A 134 29.41 -24.74 5.06
N LEU A 135 29.08 -26.02 5.32
CA LEU A 135 27.89 -26.64 4.74
C LEU A 135 26.64 -26.54 5.61
N GLN A 136 26.78 -26.31 6.92
CA GLN A 136 25.65 -26.29 7.86
C GLN A 136 25.62 -25.03 8.71
N ASP A 137 26.71 -24.73 9.41
CA ASP A 137 26.67 -23.73 10.46
C ASP A 137 26.53 -22.30 9.91
N VAL A 138 27.17 -21.98 8.77
CA VAL A 138 27.03 -20.66 8.12
C VAL A 138 25.58 -20.37 7.74
N SER A 139 24.88 -21.33 7.13
CA SER A 139 23.46 -21.16 6.79
C SER A 139 22.62 -20.95 8.05
N THR A 140 22.85 -21.77 9.08
CA THR A 140 22.13 -21.68 10.36
C THR A 140 22.35 -20.32 11.04
N LEU A 141 23.57 -19.78 11.00
CA LEU A 141 23.89 -18.46 11.55
C LEU A 141 23.14 -17.33 10.83
N ILE A 142 23.03 -17.42 9.51
CA ILE A 142 22.27 -16.45 8.71
C ILE A 142 20.80 -16.48 9.12
N ASP A 143 20.19 -17.66 9.20
CA ASP A 143 18.79 -17.82 9.60
C ASP A 143 18.52 -17.34 11.05
N CYS A 144 19.52 -17.40 11.93
CA CYS A 144 19.43 -16.87 13.28
C CYS A 144 19.55 -15.33 13.37
N CYS A 145 20.16 -14.66 12.38
CA CYS A 145 20.45 -13.22 12.45
C CYS A 145 19.18 -12.37 12.53
N ASP A 146 18.12 -12.78 11.84
CA ASP A 146 16.85 -12.06 11.77
C ASP A 146 15.65 -12.98 12.04
N LEU A 147 15.85 -14.02 12.86
CA LEU A 147 14.85 -15.02 13.20
C LEU A 147 13.51 -14.37 13.59
N GLY A 148 12.46 -14.67 12.81
CA GLY A 148 11.10 -14.18 13.05
C GLY A 148 10.81 -12.76 12.54
N PHE A 149 11.78 -12.06 11.97
CA PHE A 149 11.60 -10.70 11.41
C PHE A 149 10.47 -10.66 10.37
N HIS A 150 10.51 -11.55 9.38
CA HIS A 150 9.49 -11.61 8.33
C HIS A 150 8.09 -11.86 8.89
N LEU A 151 7.93 -12.79 9.85
CA LEU A 151 6.64 -13.10 10.48
C LEU A 151 6.10 -11.90 11.27
N SER A 152 6.98 -11.18 11.96
CA SER A 152 6.63 -9.96 12.72
C SER A 152 6.13 -8.86 11.78
N VAL A 153 6.89 -8.56 10.72
CA VAL A 153 6.54 -7.54 9.72
C VAL A 153 5.26 -7.91 8.98
N GLU A 154 5.11 -9.17 8.56
CA GLU A 154 3.89 -9.67 7.92
C GLU A 154 2.65 -9.42 8.79
N ARG A 155 2.73 -9.72 10.08
CA ARG A 155 1.63 -9.48 11.02
C ARG A 155 1.26 -8.01 11.13
N VAL A 156 2.26 -7.12 11.18
CA VAL A 156 2.03 -5.66 11.18
C VAL A 156 1.34 -5.23 9.87
N MET A 157 1.84 -5.69 8.72
CA MET A 157 1.29 -5.33 7.42
C MET A 157 -0.13 -5.84 7.22
N LYS A 158 -0.45 -7.06 7.67
CA LYS A 158 -1.82 -7.60 7.67
C LYS A 158 -2.76 -6.73 8.51
N CYS A 159 -2.33 -6.29 9.70
CA CYS A 159 -3.12 -5.38 10.52
C CYS A 159 -3.34 -4.02 9.83
N TYR A 160 -2.30 -3.47 9.18
CA TYR A 160 -2.41 -2.22 8.43
C TYR A 160 -3.40 -2.34 7.28
N LEU A 161 -3.29 -3.38 6.46
CA LEU A 161 -4.19 -3.65 5.35
C LEU A 161 -5.65 -3.79 5.82
N ALA A 162 -5.89 -4.55 6.90
CA ALA A 162 -7.23 -4.68 7.47
C ALA A 162 -7.82 -3.33 7.91
N SER A 163 -6.99 -2.44 8.46
CA SER A 163 -7.42 -1.07 8.81
C SER A 163 -7.77 -0.25 7.57
N ARG A 164 -6.94 -0.32 6.52
CA ARG A 164 -7.20 0.39 5.25
C ARG A 164 -8.48 -0.08 4.58
N TRP A 165 -8.72 -1.39 4.54
CA TRP A 165 -9.96 -1.96 4.02
C TRP A 165 -11.20 -1.46 4.75
N ARG A 166 -11.12 -1.32 6.09
CA ARG A 166 -12.24 -0.79 6.88
C ARG A 166 -12.55 0.67 6.54
N ILE A 167 -11.51 1.49 6.39
CA ILE A 167 -11.66 2.90 6.01
C ILE A 167 -12.32 3.00 4.63
N GLN A 168 -11.77 2.29 3.64
CA GLN A 168 -12.31 2.28 2.29
C GLN A 168 -13.79 1.86 2.25
N LYS A 169 -14.15 0.79 2.98
CA LYS A 169 -15.55 0.34 3.06
C LYS A 169 -16.47 1.40 3.71
N THR A 170 -15.96 2.14 4.69
CA THR A 170 -16.70 3.21 5.36
C THR A 170 -16.90 4.39 4.42
N GLU A 171 -15.88 4.77 3.67
CA GLU A 171 -15.96 5.82 2.64
C GLU A 171 -16.93 5.43 1.52
N GLU A 172 -16.83 4.20 0.99
CA GLU A 172 -17.75 3.70 -0.04
C GLU A 172 -19.20 3.72 0.44
N MET A 173 -19.46 3.33 1.69
CA MET A 173 -20.79 3.40 2.29
C MET A 173 -21.29 4.85 2.42
N GLY A 174 -20.41 5.78 2.82
CA GLY A 174 -20.75 7.20 2.90
C GLY A 174 -21.08 7.81 1.53
N LEU A 175 -20.34 7.42 0.49
CA LEU A 175 -20.63 7.83 -0.89
C LEU A 175 -21.98 7.31 -1.38
N LYS A 176 -22.31 6.05 -1.11
CA LYS A 176 -23.63 5.48 -1.45
C LYS A 176 -24.77 6.19 -0.73
N GLN A 177 -24.57 6.59 0.52
CA GLN A 177 -25.55 7.39 1.27
C GLN A 177 -25.75 8.77 0.64
N LEU A 178 -24.67 9.43 0.23
CA LEU A 178 -24.74 10.72 -0.46
C LEU A 178 -25.41 10.59 -1.83
N GLU A 179 -25.07 9.57 -2.61
CA GLU A 179 -25.71 9.29 -3.91
C GLU A 179 -27.22 9.06 -3.75
N SER A 180 -27.61 8.30 -2.72
CA SER A 180 -29.03 8.12 -2.38
C SER A 180 -29.71 9.44 -1.99
N ALA A 181 -29.03 10.31 -1.23
CA ALA A 181 -29.59 11.60 -0.85
C ALA A 181 -29.77 12.51 -2.08
N VAL A 182 -28.77 12.57 -2.96
CA VAL A 182 -28.81 13.37 -4.20
C VAL A 182 -29.92 12.87 -5.14
N THR A 183 -30.04 11.55 -5.32
CA THR A 183 -31.10 10.97 -6.17
C THR A 183 -32.51 11.13 -5.58
N SER A 184 -32.61 11.35 -4.27
CA SER A 184 -33.89 11.58 -3.58
C SER A 184 -34.37 13.04 -3.59
N LEU A 185 -33.60 13.97 -4.16
CA LEU A 185 -34.03 15.37 -4.28
C LEU A 185 -35.28 15.47 -5.17
N ASP A 186 -36.39 15.93 -4.59
CA ASP A 186 -37.68 16.08 -5.28
C ASP A 186 -38.34 17.42 -4.94
N GLN A 187 -38.08 18.42 -5.79
CA GLN A 187 -38.66 19.75 -5.65
C GLN A 187 -40.19 19.75 -5.67
N SER A 188 -40.82 18.83 -6.41
CA SER A 188 -42.28 18.78 -6.53
C SER A 188 -42.91 18.18 -5.27
N GLY A 189 -42.32 17.12 -4.74
CA GLY A 189 -42.69 16.55 -3.45
C GLY A 189 -42.51 17.54 -2.30
N ASP A 190 -41.40 18.29 -2.28
CA ASP A 190 -41.14 19.35 -1.28
C ASP A 190 -42.21 20.45 -1.32
N ARG A 191 -42.60 20.90 -2.52
CA ARG A 191 -43.70 21.87 -2.70
C ARG A 191 -45.02 21.32 -2.17
N ASP A 192 -45.37 20.09 -2.53
CA ASP A 192 -46.65 19.49 -2.14
C ASP A 192 -46.70 19.26 -0.62
N ALA A 193 -45.59 18.87 0.00
CA ALA A 193 -45.45 18.77 1.45
C ALA A 193 -45.62 20.13 2.13
N LEU A 194 -45.05 21.21 1.57
CA LEU A 194 -45.24 22.57 2.08
C LEU A 194 -46.71 23.01 2.02
N LEU A 195 -47.39 22.76 0.89
CA LEU A 195 -48.80 23.09 0.73
C LEU A 195 -49.68 22.33 1.72
N GLN A 196 -49.41 21.03 1.92
CA GLN A 196 -50.14 20.20 2.88
C GLN A 196 -49.89 20.63 4.34
N GLN A 197 -48.65 20.95 4.70
CA GLN A 197 -48.30 21.40 6.05
C GLN A 197 -48.97 22.73 6.41
N HIS A 198 -49.24 23.57 5.41
CA HIS A 198 -49.82 24.90 5.58
C HIS A 198 -51.20 25.02 4.92
N ASP A 199 -52.01 23.97 4.98
CA ASP A 199 -53.33 23.92 4.34
C ASP A 199 -54.22 25.12 4.72
N ALA A 200 -54.24 25.54 5.99
CA ALA A 200 -55.05 26.70 6.42
C ALA A 200 -54.72 28.02 5.68
N ALA A 201 -53.51 28.17 5.14
CA ALA A 201 -53.09 29.35 4.38
C ALA A 201 -53.31 29.19 2.87
N PHE A 202 -53.24 27.97 2.35
CA PHE A 202 -53.22 27.69 0.90
C PHE A 202 -54.48 26.96 0.39
N CYS A 203 -55.39 26.54 1.26
CA CYS A 203 -56.63 25.91 0.86
C CYS A 203 -57.54 26.91 0.15
N LEU A 204 -58.32 26.41 -0.80
CA LEU A 204 -59.24 27.24 -1.57
C LEU A 204 -60.34 27.80 -0.65
N PRO A 205 -60.52 29.13 -0.56
CA PRO A 205 -61.61 29.71 0.22
C PRO A 205 -62.98 29.30 -0.31
N PHE A 206 -64.02 29.46 0.52
CA PHE A 206 -65.39 29.23 0.08
C PHE A 206 -65.74 30.11 -1.12
N ARG A 207 -66.52 29.54 -2.04
CA ARG A 207 -67.07 30.32 -3.16
C ARG A 207 -67.97 31.42 -2.62
N PHE A 208 -67.90 32.59 -3.25
CA PHE A 208 -68.88 33.62 -3.02
C PHE A 208 -70.26 33.12 -3.44
N ASN A 209 -71.23 33.29 -2.55
CA ASN A 209 -72.63 32.97 -2.82
C ASN A 209 -73.38 34.26 -3.12
N TYR A 210 -74.41 34.18 -3.97
CA TYR A 210 -75.36 35.27 -4.17
C TYR A 210 -76.08 35.56 -2.84
N HIS A 211 -76.13 36.83 -2.45
CA HIS A 211 -76.83 37.31 -1.26
C HIS A 211 -78.01 38.19 -1.71
N PRO A 212 -79.27 37.73 -1.54
CA PRO A 212 -80.42 38.49 -1.99
C PRO A 212 -80.61 39.77 -1.17
N HIS A 213 -80.85 40.88 -1.86
CA HIS A 213 -81.20 42.15 -1.23
C HIS A 213 -82.71 42.16 -0.91
N GLU A 214 -83.08 42.46 0.33
CA GLU A 214 -84.49 42.58 0.78
C GLU A 214 -85.40 41.38 0.42
N GLY A 215 -84.83 40.16 0.34
CA GLY A 215 -85.61 38.96 0.04
C GLY A 215 -85.95 38.76 -1.44
N ASP A 216 -85.18 39.37 -2.36
CA ASP A 216 -85.26 39.08 -3.79
C ASP A 216 -85.17 37.56 -4.05
N GLN A 217 -86.16 37.02 -4.75
CA GLN A 217 -86.29 35.60 -5.06
C GLN A 217 -85.62 35.24 -6.39
N VAL A 218 -85.14 36.21 -7.16
CA VAL A 218 -84.51 36.00 -8.46
C VAL A 218 -83.00 35.81 -8.27
N CYS A 219 -82.52 34.57 -8.42
CA CYS A 219 -81.09 34.22 -8.30
C CYS A 219 -80.47 33.74 -9.62
N GLU A 220 -81.20 33.88 -10.73
CA GLU A 220 -80.77 33.48 -12.07
C GLU A 220 -80.83 34.68 -13.03
N VAL A 221 -80.06 34.58 -14.12
CA VAL A 221 -80.05 35.62 -15.15
C VAL A 221 -81.36 35.56 -15.95
N SER A 222 -82.18 36.61 -15.88
CA SER A 222 -83.40 36.75 -16.70
C SER A 222 -83.13 37.58 -17.96
N ALA A 223 -83.66 37.12 -19.10
CA ALA A 223 -83.42 37.69 -20.41
C ALA A 223 -84.75 38.03 -21.14
N GLU A 224 -85.62 38.79 -20.47
CA GLU A 224 -86.92 39.17 -21.01
C GLU A 224 -86.89 40.48 -21.82
N SER A 225 -87.70 40.53 -22.88
CA SER A 225 -88.00 41.75 -23.65
C SER A 225 -86.75 42.53 -24.11
N GLN A 226 -86.59 43.79 -23.71
CA GLN A 226 -85.49 44.68 -24.11
C GLN A 226 -84.13 44.23 -23.54
N VAL A 227 -84.12 43.60 -22.35
CA VAL A 227 -82.90 43.15 -21.65
C VAL A 227 -82.19 42.05 -22.45
N ARG A 228 -82.93 41.27 -23.25
CA ARG A 228 -82.36 40.23 -24.12
C ARG A 228 -81.37 40.78 -25.14
N TYR A 229 -81.67 41.91 -25.77
CA TYR A 229 -80.80 42.50 -26.79
C TYR A 229 -79.53 43.14 -26.18
N GLU A 230 -79.65 43.70 -24.97
CA GLU A 230 -78.51 44.22 -24.21
C GLU A 230 -77.59 43.09 -23.73
N LEU A 231 -78.15 41.99 -23.23
CA LEU A 231 -77.39 40.79 -22.83
C LEU A 231 -76.69 40.13 -24.03
N GLU A 232 -77.34 40.06 -25.19
CA GLU A 232 -76.73 39.53 -26.43
C GLU A 232 -75.52 40.38 -26.87
N THR A 233 -75.68 41.71 -26.84
CA THR A 233 -74.57 42.63 -27.13
C THR A 233 -73.44 42.47 -26.13
N ARG A 234 -73.76 42.32 -24.84
CA ARG A 234 -72.77 42.12 -23.78
C ARG A 234 -72.05 40.77 -23.93
N PHE A 235 -72.78 39.73 -24.31
CA PHE A 235 -72.23 38.41 -24.59
C PHE A 235 -71.22 38.47 -25.74
N GLN A 236 -71.58 39.09 -26.87
CA GLN A 236 -70.68 39.24 -28.01
C GLN A 236 -69.41 40.03 -27.64
N GLN A 237 -69.54 41.11 -26.87
CA GLN A 237 -68.39 41.85 -26.34
C GLN A 237 -67.49 40.99 -25.44
N LEU A 238 -68.08 40.22 -24.51
CA LEU A 238 -67.34 39.32 -23.62
C LEU A 238 -66.66 38.19 -24.40
N GLN A 239 -67.32 37.66 -25.42
CA GLN A 239 -66.79 36.61 -26.28
C GLN A 239 -65.58 37.12 -27.09
N SER A 240 -65.68 38.29 -27.72
CA SER A 240 -64.54 38.90 -28.43
C SER A 240 -63.38 39.20 -27.49
N ARG A 241 -63.66 39.70 -26.28
CA ARG A 241 -62.62 39.95 -25.27
C ARG A 241 -61.97 38.65 -24.78
N LEU A 242 -62.75 37.61 -24.52
CA LEU A 242 -62.24 36.31 -24.11
C LEU A 242 -61.32 35.71 -25.18
N ALA A 243 -61.69 35.80 -26.47
CA ALA A 243 -60.86 35.33 -27.56
C ALA A 243 -59.51 36.08 -27.62
N ALA A 244 -59.53 37.41 -27.45
CA ALA A 244 -58.30 38.22 -27.40
C ALA A 244 -57.40 37.83 -26.21
N VAL A 245 -57.97 37.75 -25.00
CA VAL A 245 -57.22 37.38 -23.78
C VAL A 245 -56.68 35.95 -23.86
N THR A 246 -57.43 35.03 -24.47
CA THR A 246 -56.97 33.64 -24.66
C THR A 246 -55.74 33.59 -25.57
N LEU A 247 -55.77 34.31 -26.69
CA LEU A 247 -54.65 34.37 -27.63
C LEU A 247 -53.41 35.00 -26.97
N GLU A 248 -53.59 36.10 -26.26
CA GLU A 248 -52.51 36.75 -25.50
C GLU A 248 -51.92 35.80 -24.44
N THR A 249 -52.77 35.10 -23.69
CA THR A 249 -52.35 34.12 -22.67
C THR A 249 -51.53 32.99 -23.28
N GLU A 250 -51.90 32.50 -24.47
CA GLU A 250 -51.13 31.48 -25.19
C GLU A 250 -49.75 31.98 -25.65
N GLU A 251 -49.66 33.22 -26.14
CA GLU A 251 -48.39 33.84 -26.55
C GLU A 251 -47.44 34.06 -25.36
N ILE A 252 -47.98 34.54 -24.24
CA ILE A 252 -47.24 34.69 -22.98
C ILE A 252 -46.80 33.32 -22.47
N SER A 253 -47.67 32.30 -22.50
CA SER A 253 -47.34 30.94 -22.06
C SER A 253 -46.18 30.33 -22.86
N LYS A 254 -46.15 30.53 -24.18
CA LYS A 254 -45.03 30.06 -25.03
C LYS A 254 -43.73 30.76 -24.67
N THR A 255 -43.76 32.07 -24.54
CA THR A 255 -42.61 32.89 -24.16
C THR A 255 -42.09 32.48 -22.78
N LEU A 256 -42.99 32.32 -21.81
CA LEU A 256 -42.68 31.87 -20.45
C LEU A 256 -41.96 30.52 -20.44
N LYS A 257 -42.48 29.53 -21.19
CA LYS A 257 -41.85 28.19 -21.29
C LYS A 257 -40.46 28.27 -21.90
N ALA A 258 -40.27 29.08 -22.94
CA ALA A 258 -38.96 29.27 -23.57
C ALA A 258 -37.96 29.95 -22.63
N THR A 259 -38.39 31.00 -21.92
CA THR A 259 -37.56 31.68 -20.92
C THR A 259 -37.20 30.75 -19.76
N LEU A 260 -38.15 29.95 -19.26
CA LEU A 260 -37.90 28.96 -18.21
C LEU A 260 -36.87 27.92 -18.64
N ALA A 261 -37.01 27.37 -19.85
CA ALA A 261 -36.04 26.42 -20.40
C ALA A 261 -34.63 27.02 -20.46
N ALA A 262 -34.51 28.25 -20.99
CA ALA A 262 -33.24 28.96 -21.04
C ALA A 262 -32.63 29.20 -19.64
N LEU A 263 -33.45 29.49 -18.63
CA LEU A 263 -32.97 29.63 -17.25
C LEU A 263 -32.44 28.30 -16.69
N LEU A 264 -33.19 27.21 -16.85
CA LEU A 264 -32.80 25.88 -16.37
C LEU A 264 -31.51 25.40 -17.04
N ASP A 265 -31.39 25.59 -18.35
CA ASP A 265 -30.18 25.22 -19.09
C ASP A 265 -28.95 25.99 -18.59
N ASN A 266 -29.06 27.31 -18.39
CA ASN A 266 -27.96 28.12 -17.86
C ASN A 266 -27.56 27.73 -16.43
N MET A 267 -28.50 27.28 -15.61
CA MET A 267 -28.23 26.80 -14.24
C MET A 267 -27.56 25.43 -14.22
N CYS A 268 -27.93 24.52 -15.13
CA CYS A 268 -27.32 23.19 -15.25
C CYS A 268 -25.92 23.21 -15.87
N ASP A 269 -25.62 24.18 -16.76
CA ASP A 269 -24.36 24.26 -17.51
C ASP A 269 -23.18 24.90 -16.72
N SER A 270 -23.40 25.17 -15.43
CA SER A 270 -22.42 25.82 -14.55
C SER A 270 -21.48 24.78 -13.92
N ASP A 271 -20.30 24.58 -14.54
CA ASP A 271 -19.04 24.11 -13.93
C ASP A 271 -19.05 22.78 -13.15
N SER A 272 -19.97 21.86 -13.46
CA SER A 272 -20.07 20.57 -12.74
C SER A 272 -19.20 19.44 -13.30
N ASN A 273 -18.39 19.70 -14.33
CA ASN A 273 -17.34 18.79 -14.76
C ASN A 273 -15.99 19.33 -14.28
N PRO A 274 -15.46 18.88 -13.13
CA PRO A 274 -14.00 18.88 -12.99
C PRO A 274 -13.45 18.11 -14.20
N SER A 275 -12.58 18.76 -14.98
CA SER A 275 -11.80 18.09 -16.02
C SER A 275 -11.29 16.75 -15.49
N PRO A 276 -11.36 15.64 -16.25
CA PRO A 276 -10.85 14.37 -15.78
C PRO A 276 -9.36 14.54 -15.45
N ASP A 277 -9.04 14.33 -14.17
CA ASP A 277 -7.72 14.04 -13.60
C ASP A 277 -6.51 14.63 -14.34
N VAL A 278 -6.07 15.83 -13.94
CA VAL A 278 -4.67 16.20 -14.15
C VAL A 278 -3.83 15.34 -13.18
N PRO A 279 -2.92 14.47 -13.65
CA PRO A 279 -2.05 13.73 -12.75
C PRO A 279 -1.25 14.72 -11.91
N SER A 280 -1.27 14.51 -10.59
CA SER A 280 -0.60 15.31 -9.58
C SER A 280 0.93 15.30 -9.74
N SER A 281 1.43 16.03 -10.74
CA SER A 281 2.85 16.33 -10.94
C SER A 281 2.99 17.40 -12.02
N LEU A 282 2.97 18.67 -11.60
CA LEU A 282 3.73 19.81 -12.14
C LEU A 282 3.12 21.11 -11.61
N SER A 283 3.51 21.49 -10.39
CA SER A 283 3.38 22.85 -9.90
C SER A 283 4.39 23.72 -10.66
N HIS A 284 3.90 24.52 -11.61
CA HIS A 284 4.37 25.88 -11.93
C HIS A 284 3.66 26.36 -13.21
N GLU A 285 2.51 27.01 -13.05
CA GLU A 285 2.04 27.98 -14.05
C GLU A 285 2.09 29.39 -13.44
N PRO A 286 2.50 30.42 -14.21
CA PRO A 286 2.68 31.76 -13.70
C PRO A 286 1.35 32.51 -13.52
N PRO A 287 1.29 33.53 -12.62
CA PRO A 287 0.09 34.29 -12.36
C PRO A 287 -0.12 35.33 -13.47
N GLY A 288 -0.90 34.99 -14.50
CA GLY A 288 -1.08 35.87 -15.65
C GLY A 288 -2.32 35.58 -16.50
N GLY A 289 -3.49 35.38 -15.90
CA GLY A 289 -4.73 35.13 -16.66
C GLY A 289 -6.04 35.47 -15.93
N GLY A 290 -6.00 36.27 -14.86
CA GLY A 290 -7.08 36.36 -13.87
C GLY A 290 -8.23 37.34 -14.14
N THR A 291 -8.22 38.10 -15.23
CA THR A 291 -9.21 39.18 -15.48
C THR A 291 -10.24 38.82 -16.55
N LEU A 292 -9.86 38.09 -17.59
CA LEU A 292 -10.77 37.70 -18.68
C LEU A 292 -11.84 36.67 -18.25
N PRO A 293 -11.51 35.61 -17.47
CA PRO A 293 -12.51 34.65 -16.98
C PRO A 293 -13.49 35.23 -15.95
N LYS A 294 -13.04 36.22 -15.17
CA LYS A 294 -13.89 36.92 -14.18
C LYS A 294 -14.89 37.85 -14.84
N LEU A 295 -14.47 38.54 -15.91
CA LEU A 295 -15.35 39.43 -16.69
C LEU A 295 -16.40 38.64 -17.48
N THR A 296 -16.04 37.48 -18.03
CA THR A 296 -17.00 36.59 -18.72
C THR A 296 -18.01 35.97 -17.75
N LEU A 297 -17.58 35.56 -16.55
CA LEU A 297 -18.48 35.07 -15.50
C LEU A 297 -19.45 36.17 -15.00
N ALA A 298 -18.94 37.38 -14.76
CA ALA A 298 -19.77 38.51 -14.35
C ALA A 298 -20.82 38.86 -15.41
N LYS A 299 -20.44 38.86 -16.69
CA LYS A 299 -21.36 39.08 -17.81
C LYS A 299 -22.41 37.96 -17.92
N ARG A 300 -22.04 36.69 -17.72
CA ARG A 300 -22.98 35.55 -17.69
C ARG A 300 -24.00 35.71 -16.54
N ARG A 301 -23.54 36.05 -15.34
CA ARG A 301 -24.43 36.29 -14.18
C ARG A 301 -25.37 37.47 -14.39
N ALA A 302 -24.90 38.57 -14.98
CA ALA A 302 -25.76 39.71 -15.31
C ALA A 302 -26.85 39.32 -16.32
N ASN A 303 -26.49 38.55 -17.36
CA ASN A 303 -27.45 38.04 -18.34
C ASN A 303 -28.48 37.07 -17.71
N GLN A 304 -28.03 36.24 -16.76
CA GLN A 304 -28.92 35.36 -16.00
C GLN A 304 -29.92 36.16 -15.16
N GLN A 305 -29.46 37.19 -14.44
CA GLN A 305 -30.33 38.07 -13.64
C GLN A 305 -31.35 38.84 -14.50
N GLU A 306 -30.95 39.27 -15.69
CA GLU A 306 -31.86 39.90 -16.65
C GLU A 306 -32.93 38.90 -17.13
N THR A 307 -32.52 37.66 -17.42
CA THR A 307 -33.43 36.58 -17.82
C THR A 307 -34.39 36.20 -16.69
N GLU A 308 -33.93 36.17 -15.42
CA GLU A 308 -34.76 35.96 -14.24
C GLU A 308 -35.80 37.08 -14.09
N THR A 309 -35.37 38.34 -14.25
CA THR A 309 -36.26 39.51 -14.18
C THR A 309 -37.33 39.45 -15.27
N TYR A 310 -36.94 39.06 -16.49
CA TYR A 310 -37.87 38.86 -17.59
C TYR A 310 -38.86 37.72 -17.31
N TYR A 311 -38.39 36.59 -16.78
CA TYR A 311 -39.24 35.47 -16.36
C TYR A 311 -40.30 35.91 -15.36
N PHE A 312 -39.93 36.64 -14.29
CA PHE A 312 -40.90 37.16 -13.31
C PHE A 312 -41.91 38.13 -13.94
N THR A 313 -41.47 38.95 -14.89
CA THR A 313 -42.36 39.85 -15.65
C THR A 313 -43.37 39.05 -16.48
N CYS A 314 -42.96 37.95 -17.11
CA CYS A 314 -43.89 37.08 -17.84
C CYS A 314 -44.83 36.28 -16.93
N VAL A 315 -44.38 35.87 -15.73
CA VAL A 315 -45.22 35.10 -14.78
C VAL A 315 -46.29 35.97 -14.12
N PHE A 316 -45.93 37.19 -13.71
CA PHE A 316 -46.79 38.03 -12.85
C PHE A 316 -47.19 39.37 -13.47
N GLY A 317 -46.57 39.78 -14.58
CA GLY A 317 -46.69 41.12 -15.14
C GLY A 317 -47.85 41.33 -16.12
N SER A 318 -48.68 40.33 -16.41
CA SER A 318 -49.87 40.48 -17.25
C SER A 318 -50.97 41.25 -16.51
N PRO A 319 -51.24 42.52 -16.86
CA PRO A 319 -52.19 43.37 -16.13
C PRO A 319 -53.63 42.88 -16.23
N ASP A 320 -53.96 42.12 -17.28
CA ASP A 320 -55.31 41.66 -17.57
C ASP A 320 -55.72 40.36 -16.84
N LEU A 321 -54.77 39.68 -16.18
CA LEU A 321 -55.03 38.47 -15.39
C LEU A 321 -55.32 38.77 -13.90
N PHE A 322 -54.88 39.92 -13.39
CA PHE A 322 -55.20 40.41 -12.06
C PHE A 322 -55.65 41.88 -12.15
N PRO A 323 -56.93 42.16 -12.44
CA PRO A 323 -57.42 43.53 -12.31
C PRO A 323 -57.24 43.94 -10.85
N ASN A 324 -56.45 44.99 -10.61
CA ASN A 324 -56.24 45.62 -9.31
C ASN A 324 -57.57 45.66 -8.54
N SER A 325 -57.75 44.74 -7.58
CA SER A 325 -58.88 44.80 -6.67
C SER A 325 -58.62 45.98 -5.75
N ALA A 326 -59.48 46.98 -5.88
CA ALA A 326 -59.49 48.20 -5.11
C ALA A 326 -59.14 47.96 -3.63
N THR A 327 -58.18 48.75 -3.16
CA THR A 327 -57.88 48.97 -1.75
C THR A 327 -59.08 49.62 -1.05
N HIS A 328 -60.07 48.81 -0.69
CA HIS A 328 -61.00 49.13 0.39
C HIS A 328 -61.46 47.82 1.05
N SER A 329 -60.77 47.43 2.11
CA SER A 329 -61.34 46.56 3.13
C SER A 329 -60.78 46.96 4.49
N SER A 330 -61.65 47.61 5.27
CA SER A 330 -61.54 47.66 6.72
C SER A 330 -61.56 46.23 7.27
N PRO A 331 -60.73 45.87 8.27
CA PRO A 331 -60.85 44.57 8.91
C PRO A 331 -62.04 44.60 9.88
N GLN A 332 -63.18 44.08 9.46
CA GLN A 332 -64.14 43.49 10.39
C GLN A 332 -64.01 41.97 10.28
N THR A 333 -63.24 41.38 11.19
CA THR A 333 -63.31 39.95 11.47
C THR A 333 -64.03 39.79 12.81
N TYR A 334 -65.34 39.56 12.71
CA TYR A 334 -66.06 38.78 13.71
C TYR A 334 -65.66 37.32 13.50
N CYS A 335 -65.07 36.69 14.51
CA CYS A 335 -65.10 35.23 14.65
C CYS A 335 -66.38 34.86 15.40
N PRO A 336 -67.06 33.77 15.01
CA PRO A 336 -67.70 32.92 15.99
C PRO A 336 -67.14 31.49 15.93
N THR A 337 -66.96 30.94 17.14
CA THR A 337 -66.92 29.50 17.45
C THR A 337 -68.22 28.81 17.04
#